data_AF-A0A379EEP3-F1
#
_entry.id   AF-A0A379EEP3-F1
#
_cell.length_a   1.000
_cell.length_b   1.000
_cell.length_c   1.000
_cell.angle_alpha   90.00
_cell.angle_beta   90.00
_cell.angle_gamma   90.00
#
_symmetry.space_group_name_H-M   'P 1'
#
loop_
_entity.id
_entity.type
_entity.pdbx_description
1 polymer ?
#
loop_
_entity_poly.entity_id
_entity_poly.type
_entity_poly.pdbx_seq_one_letter_code
_entity_poly.pdbx_strand_id
1 'polypeptide(L)'
;MKKQKQKKPDGRCATCPRWDRWHIRIPNSEDQQKLIRLYRKSGAKTKSDFVRARLLGEAFKVITQDPAKEPYLEKLSEIVAMTHKIGVLYNEAVKALNTYHSVATAQRILDKLETYSQLLIRFLHQVVQLTKSLERSQE
;
A
#
# COMPACT_ATOMS: atom_id res chain seq x y z
N MET A 1 -57.96 -38.67 -7.08
CA MET A 1 -57.05 -37.66 -7.65
C MET A 1 -55.77 -37.58 -6.82
N LYS A 2 -54.64 -38.11 -7.31
CA LYS A 2 -53.35 -38.02 -6.61
C LYS A 2 -52.62 -36.77 -7.07
N LYS A 3 -52.35 -35.84 -6.14
CA LYS A 3 -51.54 -34.64 -6.38
C LYS A 3 -50.15 -35.05 -6.87
N GLN A 4 -49.75 -34.54 -8.05
CA GLN A 4 -48.38 -34.69 -8.54
C GLN A 4 -47.43 -33.98 -7.57
N LYS A 5 -46.43 -34.69 -7.07
CA LYS A 5 -45.35 -34.10 -6.27
C LYS A 5 -44.54 -33.19 -7.20
N GLN A 6 -44.52 -31.89 -6.91
CA GLN A 6 -43.57 -30.96 -7.51
C GLN A 6 -42.15 -31.47 -7.26
N LYS A 7 -41.38 -31.68 -8.34
CA LYS A 7 -39.95 -31.95 -8.23
C LYS A 7 -39.29 -30.71 -7.62
N LYS A 8 -38.80 -30.82 -6.38
CA LYS A 8 -37.89 -29.81 -5.84
C LYS A 8 -36.65 -29.78 -6.75
N PRO A 9 -36.12 -28.60 -7.12
CA PRO A 9 -34.85 -28.54 -7.83
C PRO A 9 -33.80 -29.21 -6.95
N ASP A 10 -33.05 -30.13 -7.55
CA ASP A 10 -31.88 -30.74 -6.92
C ASP A 10 -30.95 -29.59 -6.53
N GLY A 11 -30.51 -29.54 -5.27
CA GLY A 11 -29.80 -28.40 -4.66
C GLY A 11 -28.38 -28.17 -5.20
N ARG A 12 -28.20 -28.17 -6.52
CA ARG A 12 -26.93 -27.94 -7.21
C ARG A 12 -26.97 -26.56 -7.86
N CYS A 13 -26.30 -25.65 -7.17
CA CYS A 13 -26.18 -24.22 -7.47
C CYS A 13 -25.81 -23.92 -8.93
N ALA A 14 -26.52 -22.96 -9.53
CA ALA A 14 -26.50 -22.58 -10.94
C ALA A 14 -25.29 -21.73 -11.40
N THR A 15 -24.07 -21.90 -10.83
CA THR A 15 -22.96 -20.94 -11.05
C THR A 15 -21.54 -21.54 -11.17
N CYS A 16 -21.37 -22.81 -11.55
CA CYS A 16 -20.07 -23.48 -11.37
C CYS A 16 -19.11 -23.41 -12.58
N PRO A 17 -18.01 -22.61 -12.57
CA PRO A 17 -16.77 -23.03 -13.21
C PRO A 17 -16.04 -24.00 -12.26
N ARG A 18 -15.94 -25.28 -12.63
CA ARG A 18 -15.06 -26.30 -12.02
C ARG A 18 -14.45 -27.13 -13.15
N TRP A 19 -13.26 -26.80 -13.66
CA TRP A 19 -12.75 -27.46 -14.87
C TRP A 19 -11.27 -27.90 -14.83
N ASP A 20 -10.61 -28.31 -13.76
CA ASP A 20 -10.95 -29.32 -12.78
C ASP A 20 -9.80 -29.26 -11.75
N ARG A 21 -10.12 -29.40 -10.46
CA ARG A 21 -9.35 -28.81 -9.34
C ARG A 21 -8.05 -29.54 -9.03
N TRP A 22 -6.95 -28.78 -8.93
CA TRP A 22 -5.63 -29.31 -8.57
C TRP A 22 -5.34 -29.04 -7.09
N HIS A 23 -5.05 -30.10 -6.33
CA HIS A 23 -4.59 -30.02 -4.95
C HIS A 23 -3.09 -30.33 -4.89
N ILE A 24 -2.28 -29.31 -4.63
CA ILE A 24 -0.84 -29.48 -4.43
C ILE A 24 -0.57 -29.48 -2.93
N ARG A 25 -0.09 -30.61 -2.41
CA ARG A 25 0.44 -30.71 -1.05
C ARG A 25 1.94 -30.54 -1.10
N ILE A 26 2.45 -29.71 -0.20
CA ILE A 26 3.89 -29.53 0.01
C ILE A 26 4.17 -30.15 1.38
N PRO A 27 4.64 -31.41 1.42
CA PRO A 27 4.81 -32.14 2.68
C PRO A 27 5.95 -31.57 3.54
N ASN A 28 6.96 -30.97 2.90
CA ASN A 28 8.09 -30.36 3.60
C ASN A 28 7.74 -28.93 4.06
N SER A 29 7.88 -28.66 5.35
CA SER A 29 7.62 -27.35 5.94
C SER A 29 8.57 -26.27 5.42
N GLU A 30 9.82 -26.60 5.13
CA GLU A 30 10.80 -25.67 4.59
C GLU A 30 10.41 -25.21 3.18
N ASP A 31 9.97 -26.14 2.33
CA ASP A 31 9.58 -25.82 0.96
C ASP A 31 8.27 -25.03 0.93
N GLN A 32 7.38 -25.27 1.89
CA GLN A 32 6.19 -24.45 2.09
C GLN A 32 6.57 -23.01 2.46
N GLN A 33 7.55 -22.81 3.35
CA GLN A 33 8.06 -21.49 3.69
C GLN A 33 8.74 -20.80 2.50
N LYS A 34 9.54 -21.52 1.72
CA LYS A 34 10.18 -21.00 0.49
C LYS A 34 9.10 -20.54 -0.51
N LEU A 35 8.07 -21.34 -0.75
CA LEU A 35 6.98 -20.97 -1.66
C LEU A 35 6.22 -19.72 -1.17
N ILE A 36 5.98 -19.60 0.14
CA ILE A 36 5.34 -18.41 0.72
C ILE A 36 6.22 -17.17 0.51
N ARG A 37 7.54 -17.27 0.71
CA ARG A 37 8.47 -16.17 0.45
C ARG A 37 8.45 -15.75 -1.02
N LEU A 38 8.46 -16.72 -1.94
CA LEU A 38 8.38 -16.44 -3.38
C LEU A 38 7.05 -15.81 -3.78
N TYR A 39 5.94 -16.30 -3.22
CA TYR A 39 4.61 -15.71 -3.39
C TYR A 39 4.59 -14.24 -2.94
N ARG A 40 5.12 -13.93 -1.75
CA ARG A 40 5.20 -12.54 -1.26
C ARG A 40 6.03 -11.65 -2.19
N LYS A 41 7.15 -12.17 -2.71
CA LYS A 41 8.00 -11.44 -3.68
C LYS A 41 7.34 -11.26 -5.05
N SER A 42 6.37 -12.10 -5.41
CA SER A 42 5.72 -12.07 -6.72
C SER A 42 4.70 -10.95 -6.90
N GLY A 43 4.13 -10.43 -5.80
CA GLY A 43 3.00 -9.50 -5.88
C GLY A 43 1.73 -10.07 -6.51
N ALA A 44 1.64 -11.39 -6.72
CA ALA A 44 0.45 -12.03 -7.27
C ALA A 44 -0.76 -11.85 -6.35
N LYS A 45 -1.95 -11.71 -6.95
CA LYS A 45 -3.21 -11.50 -6.21
C LYS A 45 -3.56 -12.68 -5.32
N THR A 46 -3.28 -13.90 -5.77
CA THR A 46 -3.55 -15.13 -5.01
C THR A 46 -2.40 -16.13 -5.13
N LYS A 47 -2.29 -17.03 -4.15
CA LYS A 47 -1.29 -18.12 -4.18
C LYS A 47 -1.48 -19.02 -5.40
N SER A 48 -2.73 -19.25 -5.81
CA SER A 48 -3.05 -20.06 -6.99
C SER A 48 -2.60 -19.41 -8.28
N ASP A 49 -2.77 -18.09 -8.40
CA ASP A 49 -2.29 -17.35 -9.57
C ASP A 49 -0.75 -17.35 -9.64
N PHE A 50 -0.08 -17.22 -8.49
CA PHE A 50 1.38 -17.36 -8.42
C PHE A 50 1.87 -18.74 -8.89
N VAL A 51 1.24 -19.81 -8.42
CA VAL A 51 1.60 -21.18 -8.82
C VAL A 51 1.28 -21.42 -10.29
N ARG A 52 0.13 -20.92 -10.79
CA ARG A 52 -0.24 -21.03 -12.21
C ARG A 52 0.77 -20.34 -13.11
N ALA A 53 1.13 -19.09 -12.80
CA ALA A 53 2.13 -18.32 -13.54
C ALA A 53 3.48 -19.05 -13.56
N ARG A 54 3.86 -19.67 -12.43
CA ARG A 54 5.12 -20.42 -12.34
C ARG A 54 5.10 -21.72 -13.17
N LEU A 55 3.98 -22.45 -13.15
CA LEU A 55 3.81 -23.69 -13.93
C LEU A 55 3.71 -23.43 -15.43
N LEU A 56 3.13 -22.30 -15.83
CA LEU A 56 3.00 -21.89 -17.24
C LEU A 56 4.25 -21.18 -17.78
N GLY A 57 5.31 -21.04 -16.97
CA GLY A 57 6.57 -20.46 -17.39
C GLY A 57 6.51 -18.95 -17.65
N GLU A 58 5.54 -18.24 -17.08
CA GLU A 58 5.42 -16.79 -17.22
C GLU A 58 6.65 -16.06 -16.66
N ALA A 59 7.03 -14.94 -17.29
CA ALA A 59 8.18 -14.15 -16.88
C ALA A 59 7.98 -13.55 -15.48
N PHE A 60 8.95 -13.81 -14.59
CA PHE A 60 8.87 -13.43 -13.18
C PHE A 60 9.68 -12.15 -12.91
N LYS A 61 9.00 -11.06 -12.53
CA LYS A 61 9.68 -9.86 -12.03
C LYS A 61 9.81 -9.95 -10.51
N VAL A 62 10.99 -10.35 -10.02
CA VAL A 62 11.30 -10.26 -8.59
C VAL A 62 11.56 -8.79 -8.28
N ILE A 63 10.69 -8.17 -7.49
CA ILE A 63 11.02 -6.87 -6.89
C ILE A 63 11.72 -7.19 -5.57
N THR A 64 13.05 -7.24 -5.60
CA THR A 64 13.84 -7.35 -4.37
C THR A 64 13.91 -5.97 -3.72
N GLN A 65 13.19 -5.81 -2.61
CA GLN A 65 13.50 -4.73 -1.66
C GLN A 65 14.77 -5.12 -0.91
N ASP A 66 15.75 -4.22 -0.95
CA ASP A 66 16.97 -4.36 -0.18
C ASP A 66 16.63 -4.15 1.31
N PRO A 67 16.76 -5.17 2.16
CA PRO A 67 16.40 -5.06 3.58
C PRO A 67 17.22 -3.99 4.31
N ALA A 68 18.42 -3.66 3.82
CA ALA A 68 19.23 -2.58 4.39
C ALA A 68 18.57 -1.19 4.20
N LYS A 69 17.69 -1.03 3.20
CA LYS A 69 17.00 0.24 2.87
C LYS A 69 15.62 0.36 3.50
N GLU A 70 15.11 -0.71 4.11
CA GLU A 70 13.83 -0.72 4.83
C GLU A 70 13.70 0.40 5.89
N PRO A 71 14.67 0.63 6.79
CA PRO A 71 14.56 1.69 7.80
C PRO A 71 14.59 3.10 7.20
N TYR A 72 15.22 3.29 6.04
CA TYR A 72 15.19 4.55 5.30
C TYR A 72 13.80 4.82 4.73
N LEU A 73 13.20 3.80 4.08
CA LEU A 73 11.88 3.91 3.46
C LEU A 73 10.78 4.15 4.50
N GLU A 74 10.86 3.50 5.66
CA GLU A 74 9.92 3.71 6.76
C GLU A 74 9.93 5.17 7.24
N LYS A 75 11.11 5.69 7.59
CA LYS A 75 11.27 7.09 8.01
C LYS A 75 10.86 8.09 6.93
N LEU A 76 11.20 7.82 5.67
CA LEU A 76 10.78 8.67 4.55
C LEU A 76 9.25 8.70 4.43
N SER A 77 8.60 7.54 4.54
CA SER A 77 7.14 7.42 4.51
C SER A 77 6.48 8.19 5.65
N GLU A 78 7.04 8.15 6.87
CA GLU A 78 6.57 8.96 8.00
C GLU A 78 6.63 10.46 7.70
N ILE A 79 7.76 10.93 7.15
CA ILE A 79 7.94 12.35 6.80
C ILE A 79 6.95 12.76 5.70
N VAL A 80 6.73 11.91 4.69
CA VAL A 80 5.74 12.17 3.62
C VAL A 80 4.33 12.29 4.21
N ALA A 81 3.95 11.40 5.13
CA ALA A 81 2.65 11.45 5.79
C ALA A 81 2.48 12.73 6.63
N MET A 82 3.51 13.16 7.37
CA MET A 82 3.49 14.41 8.12
C MET A 82 3.41 15.64 7.19
N THR A 83 4.18 15.64 6.10
CA THR A 83 4.17 16.70 5.09
C THR A 83 2.79 16.85 4.46
N HIS A 84 2.14 15.74 4.11
CA HIS A 84 0.77 15.75 3.61
C HIS A 84 -0.22 16.38 4.61
N LYS A 85 -0.15 15.99 5.90
CA LYS A 85 -0.99 16.58 6.95
C LYS A 85 -0.82 18.10 7.06
N ILE A 86 0.42 18.59 7.07
CA ILE A 86 0.68 20.04 7.10
C ILE A 86 0.21 20.71 5.80
N GLY A 87 0.37 20.08 4.65
CA GLY A 87 -0.12 20.59 3.37
C GLY A 87 -1.65 20.80 3.35
N VAL A 88 -2.41 19.89 3.95
CA VAL A 88 -3.87 20.05 4.11
C VAL A 88 -4.18 21.26 5.00
N LEU A 89 -3.54 21.38 6.16
CA LEU A 89 -3.74 22.52 7.08
C LEU A 89 -3.34 23.86 6.45
N TYR A 90 -2.26 23.85 5.65
CA TYR A 90 -1.82 25.02 4.91
C TYR A 90 -2.90 25.46 3.91
N ASN A 91 -3.44 24.53 3.12
CA ASN A 91 -4.49 24.83 2.15
C ASN A 91 -5.77 25.35 2.83
N GLU A 92 -6.14 24.78 3.98
CA GLU A 92 -7.26 25.26 4.80
C GLU A 92 -7.03 26.69 5.29
N ALA A 93 -5.84 27.00 5.78
CA ALA A 93 -5.48 28.35 6.21
C ALA A 93 -5.51 29.36 5.04
N VAL A 94 -5.04 28.99 3.85
CA VAL A 94 -5.13 29.84 2.64
C VAL A 94 -6.59 30.09 2.26
N LYS A 95 -7.43 29.06 2.27
CA LYS A 95 -8.87 29.21 1.99
C LYS A 95 -9.53 30.12 3.02
N ALA A 96 -9.22 29.94 4.31
CA ALA A 96 -9.72 30.79 5.38
C ALA A 96 -9.31 32.25 5.16
N LEU A 97 -8.04 32.51 4.82
CA LEU A 97 -7.55 33.85 4.53
C LEU A 97 -8.32 34.52 3.40
N ASN A 98 -8.66 33.77 2.35
CA ASN A 98 -9.45 34.29 1.22
C ASN A 98 -10.90 34.64 1.60
N THR A 99 -11.45 34.00 2.64
CA THR A 99 -12.85 34.20 3.07
C THR A 99 -13.05 35.28 4.13
N TYR A 100 -12.03 35.58 4.94
CA TYR A 100 -12.16 36.56 6.03
C TYR A 100 -11.69 37.95 5.60
N HIS A 101 -12.47 38.99 5.93
CA HIS A 101 -12.16 40.38 5.56
C HIS A 101 -11.66 41.25 6.74
N SER A 102 -11.52 40.67 7.94
CA SER A 102 -10.97 41.40 9.08
C SER A 102 -9.44 41.31 9.11
N VAL A 103 -8.79 42.47 9.27
CA VAL A 103 -7.33 42.60 9.30
C VAL A 103 -6.72 41.81 10.45
N ALA A 104 -7.32 41.86 11.64
CA ALA A 104 -6.84 41.15 12.81
C ALA A 104 -6.91 39.62 12.65
N THR A 105 -7.94 39.12 11.97
CA THR A 105 -8.04 37.68 11.67
C THR A 105 -7.07 37.26 10.57
N ALA A 106 -6.87 38.10 9.54
CA ALA A 106 -5.93 37.83 8.46
C ALA A 106 -4.49 37.72 8.98
N GLN A 107 -4.06 38.61 9.87
CA GLN A 107 -2.74 38.55 10.52
C GLN A 107 -2.53 37.22 11.24
N ARG A 108 -3.47 36.80 12.10
CA ARG A 108 -3.36 35.51 12.81
C ARG A 108 -3.28 34.30 11.87
N ILE A 109 -3.95 34.36 10.71
CA ILE A 109 -3.90 33.28 9.72
C ILE A 109 -2.54 33.29 8.99
N LEU A 110 -1.99 34.48 8.70
CA LEU A 110 -0.64 34.62 8.13
C LEU A 110 0.43 34.06 9.07
N ASP A 111 0.35 34.34 10.37
CA ASP A 111 1.30 33.79 11.36
C ASP A 111 1.27 32.24 11.37
N LYS A 112 0.09 31.64 11.22
CA LYS A 112 -0.07 30.19 11.09
C LYS A 112 0.53 29.66 9.79
N LEU A 113 0.30 30.35 8.67
CA LEU A 113 0.88 29.99 7.37
C LEU A 113 2.41 30.04 7.40
N GLU A 114 2.99 31.04 8.07
CA GLU A 114 4.44 31.11 8.28
C GLU A 114 4.92 29.90 9.08
N THR A 115 4.25 29.58 10.19
CA THR A 115 4.57 28.41 11.01
C THR A 115 4.53 27.11 10.21
N TYR A 116 3.49 26.90 9.40
CA TYR A 116 3.39 25.73 8.52
C TYR A 116 4.50 25.70 7.46
N SER A 117 4.86 26.86 6.90
CA SER A 117 5.96 26.96 5.93
C SER A 117 7.30 26.55 6.56
N GLN A 118 7.58 27.02 7.77
CA GLN A 118 8.78 26.66 8.52
C GLN A 118 8.81 25.15 8.83
N LEU A 119 7.67 24.54 9.16
CA LEU A 119 7.58 23.09 9.36
C LEU A 119 7.86 22.31 8.08
N LEU A 120 7.33 22.74 6.94
CA LEU A 120 7.61 22.11 5.64
C LEU A 120 9.09 22.18 5.28
N ILE A 121 9.75 23.33 5.49
CA ILE A 121 11.19 23.49 5.29
C ILE A 121 11.97 22.53 6.20
N ARG A 122 11.56 22.40 7.46
CA ARG A 122 12.18 21.45 8.41
C ARG A 122 12.04 20.01 7.94
N PHE A 123 10.88 19.60 7.42
CA PHE A 123 10.71 18.26 6.86
C PHE A 123 11.60 18.02 5.65
N LEU A 124 11.70 19.00 4.74
CA LEU A 124 12.63 18.93 3.60
C LEU A 124 14.08 18.74 4.06
N HIS A 125 14.51 19.50 5.07
CA HIS A 125 15.84 19.31 5.65
C HIS A 125 16.04 17.91 6.24
N GLN A 126 15.04 17.36 6.94
CA GLN A 126 15.11 16.00 7.46
C GLN A 126 15.26 14.96 6.34
N VAL A 127 14.52 15.11 5.23
CA VAL A 127 14.65 14.22 4.06
C VAL A 127 16.03 14.32 3.44
N VAL A 128 16.59 15.51 3.30
CA VAL A 128 17.95 15.71 2.78
C VAL A 128 18.99 15.02 3.67
N GLN A 129 18.91 15.18 4.99
CA GLN A 129 19.82 14.52 5.92
C GLN A 129 19.69 13.00 5.88
N LEU A 130 18.46 12.51 5.85
CA LEU A 130 18.14 11.09 5.75
C LEU A 130 18.73 10.49 4.45
N THR A 131 18.60 11.19 3.33
CA THR A 131 19.15 10.76 2.03
C THR A 131 20.68 10.77 2.02
N LYS A 132 21.32 11.80 2.57
CA LYS A 132 22.78 11.82 2.73
C LYS A 132 23.30 10.68 3.60
N SER A 133 22.58 10.30 4.65
CA SER A 133 22.97 9.17 5.51
C SER A 133 22.89 7.82 4.78
N LEU A 134 21.93 7.67 3.87
CA LEU A 134 21.80 6.49 3.02
C LEU A 134 22.94 6.40 2.00
N GLU A 135 23.30 7.52 1.35
CA GLU A 135 24.41 7.59 0.39
C GLU A 135 25.74 7.20 1.05
N ARG A 136 26.05 7.78 2.23
CA ARG A 136 27.25 7.43 3.01
C ARG A 136 27.31 5.98 3.47
N SER A 137 26.17 5.30 3.59
CA SER A 137 26.13 3.89 3.99
C SER A 137 26.29 2.94 2.79
N GLN A 138 26.33 3.47 1.56
CA GLN A 138 26.52 2.72 0.32
C GLN A 138 27.94 2.85 -0.26
N GLU A 139 28.75 3.76 0.28
CA GLU A 139 30.21 3.86 0.07
C GLU A 139 30.96 2.89 1.01
#